data_AF-N1R295-F1
#
_entry.id   AF-N1R295-F1
#
_cell.length_a   1.000
_cell.length_b   1.000
_cell.length_c   1.000
_cell.angle_alpha   90.00
_cell.angle_beta   90.00
_cell.angle_gamma   90.00
#
_symmetry.space_group_name_H-M   'P 1'
#
loop_
_entity.id
_entity.type
_entity.pdbx_description
1 polymer ?
#
loop_
_entity_poly.entity_id
_entity_poly.type
_entity_poly.pdbx_seq_one_letter_code
_entity_poly.pdbx_strand_id
1 'polypeptide(L)'
;MSRILVIGGTGNIGQHLVTASLNAGHRTAVLVRPATVAPDSDKAKLLNSLETRGVSVVYGDMNDHGSLVAAIKQHGEVVISAVGHGRPEELDGQIKIVQAIKEAGDVKME
;
A
#
# COMPACT_ATOMS: atom_id res chain seq x y z
N MET A 1 2.81 -17.27 6.91
CA MET A 1 3.36 -16.08 6.23
C MET A 1 2.28 -15.55 5.32
N SER A 2 1.78 -14.33 5.55
CA SER A 2 0.72 -13.73 4.75
C SER A 2 1.32 -12.76 3.72
N ARG A 3 0.56 -12.47 2.66
CA ARG A 3 0.87 -11.40 1.70
C ARG A 3 0.19 -10.11 2.16
N ILE A 4 0.97 -9.11 2.54
CA ILE A 4 0.49 -7.85 3.12
C ILE A 4 0.65 -6.74 2.10
N LEU A 5 -0.44 -6.05 1.78
CA LEU A 5 -0.44 -4.84 0.98
C LEU A 5 -0.62 -3.62 1.89
N VAL A 6 0.38 -2.73 1.93
CA VAL A 6 0.32 -1.49 2.71
C VAL A 6 -0.01 -0.31 1.80
N ILE A 7 -1.16 0.31 2.01
CA ILE A 7 -1.58 1.53 1.33
C ILE A 7 -1.11 2.73 2.16
N GLY A 8 -0.38 3.67 1.55
CA GLY A 8 0.26 4.75 2.30
C GLY A 8 1.59 4.36 2.96
N GLY A 9 2.22 3.26 2.53
CA GLY A 9 3.49 2.75 3.09
C GLY A 9 4.69 3.69 3.00
N THR A 10 4.59 4.79 2.25
CA THR A 10 5.63 5.83 2.15
C THR A 10 5.47 6.96 3.17
N GLY A 11 4.36 7.04 3.89
CA GLY A 11 4.14 8.01 4.97
C GLY A 11 4.88 7.66 6.25
N ASN A 12 4.91 8.58 7.22
CA ASN A 12 5.65 8.41 8.47
C ASN A 12 5.30 7.11 9.21
N ILE A 13 4.01 6.80 9.37
CA ILE A 13 3.58 5.55 10.03
C ILE A 13 3.74 4.36 9.07
N GLY A 14 3.41 4.55 7.78
CA GLY A 14 3.48 3.51 6.76
C GLY A 14 4.85 2.85 6.66
N GLN A 15 5.95 3.62 6.75
CA GLN A 15 7.31 3.08 6.69
C GLN A 15 7.65 2.11 7.84
N HIS A 16 7.14 2.43 9.04
CA HIS A 16 7.32 1.58 10.21
C HIS A 16 6.52 0.29 10.07
N LEU A 17 5.28 0.37 9.57
CA LEU A 17 4.44 -0.80 9.31
C LEU A 17 5.05 -1.74 8.26
N VAL A 18 5.56 -1.18 7.16
CA VAL A 18 6.26 -1.95 6.12
C VAL A 18 7.48 -2.65 6.71
N THR A 19 8.27 -1.94 7.52
CA THR A 19 9.44 -2.51 8.20
C THR A 19 9.07 -3.62 9.18
N ALA A 20 8.05 -3.42 10.01
CA ALA A 20 7.56 -4.41 10.96
C ALA A 20 7.05 -5.67 10.24
N SER A 21 6.30 -5.50 9.16
CA SER A 21 5.79 -6.58 8.31
C SER A 21 6.91 -7.42 7.71
N LEU A 22 7.96 -6.78 7.17
CA LEU A 22 9.15 -7.49 6.67
C LEU A 22 9.88 -8.25 7.78
N ASN A 23 10.08 -7.62 8.94
CA ASN A 23 10.78 -8.23 10.07
C ASN A 23 9.99 -9.41 10.67
N ALA A 24 8.66 -9.38 10.58
CA ALA A 24 7.78 -10.50 10.93
C ALA A 24 7.79 -11.64 9.89
N GLY A 25 8.52 -11.48 8.78
CA GLY A 25 8.65 -12.50 7.74
C GLY A 25 7.48 -12.53 6.75
N HIS A 26 6.69 -11.45 6.65
CA HIS A 26 5.59 -11.35 5.70
C HIS A 26 6.06 -10.84 4.34
N ARG A 27 5.49 -11.37 3.25
CA ARG A 27 5.68 -10.81 1.92
C ARG A 27 4.96 -9.49 1.85
N THR A 28 5.71 -8.40 1.78
CA THR A 28 5.17 -7.05 1.94
C THR A 28 5.20 -6.31 0.61
N ALA A 29 4.06 -5.76 0.23
CA ALA A 29 3.90 -4.90 -0.93
C ALA A 29 3.43 -3.50 -0.49
N VAL A 30 3.80 -2.46 -1.23
CA VAL A 30 3.40 -1.08 -0.95
C VAL A 30 2.73 -0.48 -2.17
N LEU A 31 1.54 0.10 -1.99
CA LEU A 31 0.84 0.82 -3.05
C LEU A 31 1.41 2.25 -3.19
N VAL A 32 1.85 2.60 -4.39
CA VAL A 32 2.46 3.90 -4.70
C VAL A 32 1.72 4.57 -5.86
N ARG A 33 1.29 5.80 -5.64
CA ARG A 33 0.71 6.64 -6.70
C ARG A 33 1.79 7.08 -7.69
N PRO A 34 1.69 6.74 -8.99
CA PRO A 34 2.69 7.10 -10.01
C PRO A 34 3.00 8.59 -10.06
N ALA A 35 1.97 9.43 -9.96
CA ALA A 35 2.09 10.90 -10.00
C ALA A 35 2.86 11.52 -8.82
N THR A 36 3.20 10.74 -7.78
CA THR A 36 3.90 11.24 -6.58
C THR A 36 5.38 10.92 -6.55
N VAL A 37 5.89 10.16 -7.52
CA VAL A 37 7.30 9.82 -7.63
C VAL A 37 7.93 10.79 -8.62
N ALA A 38 8.29 11.98 -8.14
CA ALA A 38 9.19 12.84 -8.91
C ALA A 38 10.59 12.17 -8.92
N PRO A 39 11.30 12.18 -10.07
CA PRO A 39 12.70 11.77 -10.13
C PRO A 39 13.49 12.53 -9.05
N ASP A 40 14.35 11.83 -8.32
CA ASP A 40 15.20 12.37 -7.24
C ASP A 40 14.52 12.90 -5.96
N SER A 41 13.22 12.66 -5.78
CA SER A 41 12.55 12.96 -4.51
C SER A 41 13.00 12.03 -3.38
N ASP A 42 12.91 12.49 -2.12
CA ASP A 42 13.12 11.65 -0.94
C ASP A 42 12.25 10.39 -0.95
N LYS A 43 11.06 10.49 -1.57
CA LYS A 43 10.15 9.37 -1.79
C LYS A 43 10.71 8.32 -2.74
N ALA A 44 11.38 8.72 -3.82
CA ALA A 44 12.03 7.78 -4.75
C ALA A 44 13.20 7.03 -4.08
N LYS A 45 14.02 7.74 -3.28
CA LYS A 45 15.11 7.12 -2.50
C LYS A 45 14.58 6.13 -1.48
N LEU A 46 13.49 6.49 -0.79
CA LEU A 46 12.81 5.60 0.15
C LEU A 46 12.29 4.35 -0.55
N LEU A 47 11.62 4.48 -1.70
CA LEU A 47 11.10 3.32 -2.44
C LEU A 47 12.22 2.37 -2.86
N ASN A 48 13.32 2.90 -3.38
CA ASN A 48 14.50 2.09 -3.71
C ASN A 48 15.07 1.38 -2.45
N SER A 49 15.11 2.08 -1.31
CA SER A 49 15.52 1.46 -0.04
C SER A 49 14.54 0.37 0.45
N LEU A 50 13.25 0.46 0.11
CA LEU A 50 12.27 -0.57 0.46
C LEU A 50 12.39 -1.79 -0.48
N GLU A 51 12.56 -1.56 -1.78
CA GLU A 51 12.77 -2.63 -2.76
C GLU A 51 14.03 -3.44 -2.48
N THR A 52 15.13 -2.78 -2.14
CA THR A 52 16.38 -3.46 -1.72
C THR A 52 16.22 -4.31 -0.46
N ARG A 53 15.20 -4.03 0.37
CA ARG A 53 14.83 -4.83 1.55
C ARG A 53 13.81 -5.93 1.26
N GLY A 54 13.45 -6.13 -0.01
CA GLY A 54 12.51 -7.17 -0.45
C GLY A 54 11.04 -6.75 -0.47
N VAL A 55 10.74 -5.45 -0.38
CA VAL A 55 9.37 -4.95 -0.57
C VAL A 55 9.02 -4.92 -2.04
N SER A 56 7.81 -5.36 -2.40
CA SER A 56 7.28 -5.18 -3.75
C SER A 56 6.59 -3.82 -3.88
N VAL A 57 7.05 -2.97 -4.81
CA VAL A 57 6.37 -1.70 -5.11
C VAL A 57 5.28 -1.97 -6.15
N VAL A 58 4.04 -1.63 -5.79
CA VAL A 58 2.87 -1.77 -6.65
C VAL A 58 2.40 -0.38 -7.04
N TYR A 59 2.41 -0.10 -8.33
CA TYR A 59 1.95 1.18 -8.85
C TYR A 59 0.43 1.17 -9.02
N GLY A 60 -0.25 2.09 -8.35
CA GLY A 60 -1.70 2.22 -8.40
C GLY A 60 -2.20 3.44 -7.63
N ASP A 61 -3.47 3.75 -7.79
CA ASP A 61 -4.10 4.89 -7.14
C ASP A 61 -5.29 4.43 -6.31
N MET A 62 -5.41 4.87 -5.06
CA MET A 62 -6.58 4.58 -4.23
C MET A 62 -7.88 5.15 -4.83
N ASN A 63 -7.77 6.18 -5.68
CA ASN A 63 -8.89 6.78 -6.38
C ASN A 63 -9.24 6.03 -7.68
N ASP A 64 -8.36 5.16 -8.16
CA ASP A 64 -8.61 4.31 -9.31
C ASP A 64 -8.97 2.90 -8.83
N HIS A 65 -10.27 2.62 -8.81
CA HIS A 65 -10.82 1.37 -8.28
C HIS A 65 -10.23 0.12 -8.95
N GLY A 66 -10.00 0.17 -10.26
CA GLY A 66 -9.43 -0.95 -11.02
C GLY A 66 -8.02 -1.31 -10.58
N SER A 67 -7.13 -0.31 -10.45
CA SER A 67 -5.76 -0.52 -9.95
C SER A 67 -5.75 -1.03 -8.51
N LEU A 68 -6.69 -0.58 -7.68
CA LEU A 68 -6.80 -0.99 -6.29
C LEU A 68 -7.23 -2.46 -6.17
N VAL A 69 -8.26 -2.86 -6.91
CA VAL A 69 -8.70 -4.27 -6.98
C VAL A 69 -7.58 -5.17 -7.51
N ALA A 70 -6.89 -4.75 -8.57
CA ALA A 70 -5.77 -5.50 -9.13
C ALA A 70 -4.63 -5.67 -8.11
N ALA A 71 -4.25 -4.59 -7.42
CA ALA A 71 -3.22 -4.62 -6.39
C ALA A 71 -3.59 -5.57 -5.24
N ILE A 72 -4.83 -5.52 -4.77
CA ILE A 72 -5.31 -6.39 -3.69
C ILE A 72 -5.31 -7.85 -4.15
N LYS A 73 -5.88 -8.18 -5.31
CA LYS A 73 -5.91 -9.56 -5.84
C LYS A 73 -4.52 -10.16 -6.03
N GLN A 74 -3.56 -9.35 -6.49
CA GLN A 74 -2.21 -9.83 -6.78
C GLN A 74 -1.34 -9.91 -5.51
N HIS A 75 -1.50 -8.99 -4.56
CA HIS A 75 -0.53 -8.76 -3.50
C HIS A 75 -1.07 -8.76 -2.06
N GLY A 76 -2.39 -8.69 -1.85
CA GLY A 76 -2.97 -8.51 -0.52
C GLY A 76 -3.90 -9.64 -0.10
N GLU A 77 -3.40 -10.59 0.69
CA GLU A 77 -4.26 -11.40 1.58
C GLU A 77 -4.69 -10.59 2.80
N VAL A 78 -3.86 -9.63 3.22
CA VAL A 78 -4.13 -8.65 4.26
C VAL A 78 -3.85 -7.26 3.70
N VAL A 79 -4.75 -6.31 3.92
CA VAL A 79 -4.60 -4.92 3.47
C VAL A 79 -4.51 -3.99 4.68
N ILE A 80 -3.38 -3.28 4.82
CA ILE A 80 -3.16 -2.30 5.89
C ILE A 80 -3.24 -0.90 5.27
N SER A 81 -4.15 -0.07 5.76
CA SER A 81 -4.26 1.32 5.34
C SER A 81 -3.57 2.25 6.35
N ALA A 82 -2.53 2.94 5.91
CA ALA A 82 -1.80 3.96 6.65
C ALA A 82 -1.86 5.32 5.92
N VAL A 83 -2.96 5.57 5.21
CA VAL A 83 -3.21 6.86 4.55
C VAL A 83 -3.38 7.97 5.60
N GLY A 84 -2.93 9.17 5.26
CA GLY A 84 -3.14 10.34 6.11
C GLY A 84 -4.62 10.69 6.22
N HIS A 85 -4.96 11.48 7.24
CA HIS A 85 -6.30 12.08 7.41
C HIS A 85 -6.25 13.60 7.21
N GLY A 86 -5.27 14.08 6.44
CA GLY A 86 -5.01 15.51 6.27
C GLY A 86 -6.01 16.20 5.35
N ARG A 87 -6.72 15.42 4.50
CA ARG A 87 -7.76 15.93 3.59
C ARG A 87 -9.01 15.04 3.62
N PRO A 88 -10.21 15.62 3.40
CA PRO A 88 -11.47 14.86 3.29
C PRO A 88 -11.42 13.74 2.24
N GLU A 89 -10.70 13.97 1.15
CA GLU A 89 -10.49 13.02 0.06
C GLU A 89 -9.80 11.72 0.51
N GLU A 90 -9.00 11.76 1.57
CA GLU A 90 -8.30 10.60 2.12
C GLU A 90 -9.21 9.74 3.01
N LEU A 91 -10.24 10.35 3.62
CA LEU A 91 -11.30 9.64 4.36
C LEU A 91 -12.21 8.87 3.41
N ASP A 92 -12.63 9.49 2.30
CA ASP A 92 -13.40 8.80 1.24
C ASP A 92 -12.60 7.66 0.59
N GLY A 93 -11.27 7.80 0.54
CA GLY A 93 -10.35 6.76 0.08
C GLY A 93 -10.47 5.45 0.87
N GLN A 94 -10.78 5.50 2.17
CA GLN A 94 -10.95 4.29 2.98
C GLN A 94 -12.19 3.47 2.58
N ILE A 95 -13.28 4.15 2.19
CA ILE A 95 -14.48 3.48 1.68
C ILE A 95 -14.17 2.76 0.36
N LYS A 96 -13.38 3.38 -0.52
CA LYS A 96 -12.94 2.77 -1.79
C LYS A 96 -12.09 1.53 -1.56
N ILE A 97 -11.19 1.55 -0.57
CA ILE A 97 -10.40 0.37 -0.18
C ILE A 97 -11.32 -0.77 0.24
N VAL A 98 -12.32 -0.52 1.09
CA VAL A 98 -13.27 -1.55 1.52
C VAL A 98 -14.07 -2.10 0.34
N GLN A 99 -14.51 -1.25 -0.60
CA GLN A 99 -15.21 -1.69 -1.81
C GLN A 99 -14.31 -2.57 -2.69
N ALA A 100 -13.06 -2.14 -2.91
CA ALA A 100 -12.10 -2.90 -3.69
C ALA A 100 -11.77 -4.26 -3.04
N ILE A 101 -11.67 -4.33 -1.70
CA ILE A 101 -11.48 -5.59 -0.98
C ILE A 101 -12.69 -6.52 -1.15
N LYS A 102 -13.92 -5.99 -1.04
CA LYS A 102 -15.14 -6.78 -1.26
C LYS A 102 -15.19 -7.39 -2.66
N GLU A 103 -14.74 -6.65 -3.67
CA GLU A 103 -14.68 -7.12 -5.05
C GLU A 103 -13.47 -8.02 -5.33
N ALA A 104 -12.37 -7.83 -4.59
CA ALA A 104 -11.21 -8.69 -4.67
C ALA A 104 -11.54 -10.14 -4.26
N GLY A 105 -12.38 -10.29 -3.23
CA GLY A 105 -12.77 -11.58 -2.65
C GLY A 105 -11.63 -12.23 -1.86
N ASP A 106 -11.97 -12.90 -0.76
CA ASP A 106 -11.06 -13.75 0.04
C ASP A 106 -9.82 -13.02 0.66
N VAL A 107 -10.06 -11.87 1.29
CA VAL A 107 -9.02 -11.04 1.94
C VAL A 107 -9.36 -10.82 3.42
N LYS A 108 -8.38 -11.00 4.31
CA LYS A 108 -8.51 -10.70 5.75
C LYS A 108 -8.20 -9.23 6.01
N MET A 109 -8.98 -8.57 6.87
CA MET A 109 -8.74 -7.18 7.29
C MET A 109 -8.18 -7.16 8.71
N GLU A 110 -7.09 -6.44 8.95
CA GLU A 110 -6.53 -6.15 10.29
C GLU A 110 -6.13 -4.68 10.40
#